data_AF-A0A2N1DE22-F1
#
_entry.id   AF-A0A2N1DE22-F1
#
_cell.length_a   1.000
_cell.length_b   1.000
_cell.length_c   1.000
_cell.angle_alpha   90.00
_cell.angle_beta   90.00
_cell.angle_gamma   90.00
#
_symmetry.space_group_name_H-M   'P 1'
#
loop_
_entity.id
_entity.type
_entity.pdbx_description
1 polymer ?
#
loop_
_entity_poly.entity_id
_entity_poly.type
_entity_poly.pdbx_seq_one_letter_code
_entity_poly.pdbx_strand_id
1 'polypeptide(L)'
;MKKHQVKCVLIITIIVLTSCKTFQAEQALPALLEHSSPEIRILLEQAIGSLMNSQPIKLADNVFTQKSTVIVERSQPNNNQRNLLHGRDIMPADTFSLLIKNSQCYLQHNQSGHIKVMSLLSCKPQ
;
A
#
# COMPACT_ATOMS: atom_id res chain seq x y z
N MET A 1 32.03 -61.70 3.23
CA MET A 1 31.91 -60.27 2.83
C MET A 1 30.42 -59.92 2.74
N LYS A 2 30.02 -58.68 3.10
CA LYS A 2 28.63 -58.14 3.12
C LYS A 2 27.86 -58.23 4.47
N LYS A 3 28.32 -57.50 5.49
CA LYS A 3 27.47 -57.05 6.63
C LYS A 3 27.60 -55.55 6.97
N HIS A 4 28.37 -54.79 6.19
CA HIS A 4 28.61 -53.35 6.44
C HIS A 4 27.72 -52.39 5.62
N GLN A 5 26.91 -52.89 4.70
CA GLN A 5 26.15 -52.05 3.76
C GLN A 5 24.82 -51.54 4.30
N VAL A 6 24.25 -52.17 5.35
CA VAL A 6 22.90 -51.83 5.84
C VAL A 6 22.91 -50.72 6.90
N LYS A 7 24.00 -50.58 7.67
CA LYS A 7 24.07 -49.59 8.76
C LYS A 7 24.26 -48.14 8.28
N CYS A 8 24.91 -47.92 7.14
CA CYS A 8 25.13 -46.56 6.63
C CYS A 8 23.88 -45.93 5.98
N VAL A 9 22.95 -46.75 5.50
CA VAL A 9 21.73 -46.26 4.82
C VAL A 9 20.73 -45.66 5.81
N LEU A 10 20.73 -46.10 7.07
CA LEU A 10 19.78 -45.61 8.08
C LEU A 10 20.13 -44.20 8.61
N ILE A 11 21.37 -43.75 8.45
CA ILE A 11 21.84 -42.48 9.04
C ILE A 11 21.60 -41.29 8.09
N ILE A 12 21.48 -41.54 6.78
CA ILE A 12 21.39 -40.47 5.76
C ILE A 12 19.98 -39.88 5.67
N THR A 13 18.94 -40.61 6.11
CA THR A 13 17.54 -40.17 5.99
C THR A 13 17.15 -39.05 6.99
N ILE A 14 17.99 -38.72 7.97
CA ILE A 14 17.61 -37.81 9.08
C ILE A 14 17.91 -36.33 8.79
N ILE A 15 18.66 -35.98 7.73
CA ILE A 15 19.23 -34.61 7.61
C ILE A 15 18.36 -33.60 6.83
N VAL A 16 17.23 -34.00 6.23
CA VAL A 16 16.50 -33.09 5.30
C VAL A 16 15.39 -32.24 5.97
N LEU A 17 15.32 -32.17 7.30
CA LEU A 17 14.42 -31.23 7.99
C LEU A 17 15.08 -29.86 8.19
N THR A 18 15.60 -29.26 7.13
CA THR A 18 15.93 -27.82 7.13
C THR A 18 14.61 -27.06 7.15
N SER A 19 14.19 -26.63 8.34
CA SER A 19 13.05 -25.75 8.54
C SER A 19 13.22 -24.50 7.69
N CYS A 20 12.23 -24.24 6.83
CA CYS A 20 12.15 -23.01 6.06
C CYS A 20 12.14 -21.84 7.06
N LYS A 21 13.24 -21.11 7.18
CA LYS A 21 13.25 -19.82 7.87
C LYS A 21 12.45 -18.89 6.98
N THR A 22 11.12 -18.87 7.16
CA THR A 22 10.27 -17.82 6.61
C THR A 22 10.85 -16.50 7.10
N PHE A 23 11.50 -15.79 6.19
CA PHE A 23 11.92 -14.42 6.43
C PHE A 23 10.62 -13.64 6.58
N GLN A 24 10.24 -13.31 7.82
CA GLN A 24 9.11 -12.43 8.07
C GLN A 24 9.51 -11.06 7.52
N ALA A 25 9.17 -10.82 6.26
CA ALA A 25 9.28 -9.49 5.69
C ALA A 25 8.44 -8.57 6.58
N GLU A 26 9.08 -7.52 7.12
CA GLU A 26 8.38 -6.51 7.92
C GLU A 26 7.16 -6.03 7.12
N GLN A 27 5.97 -6.29 7.68
CA GLN A 27 4.71 -6.01 7.02
C GLN A 27 4.46 -4.51 7.08
N ALA A 28 3.99 -3.92 5.98
CA ALA A 28 3.62 -2.51 5.98
C ALA A 28 2.39 -2.32 6.87
N LEU A 29 2.49 -1.42 7.84
CA LEU A 29 1.43 -1.12 8.81
C LEU A 29 0.72 0.18 8.43
N PRO A 30 -0.59 0.31 8.73
CA PRO A 30 -1.29 1.59 8.60
C PRO A 30 -0.59 2.70 9.38
N ALA A 31 -0.52 3.89 8.80
CA ALA A 31 0.23 5.00 9.36
C ALA A 31 -0.55 6.33 9.33
N LEU A 32 -0.23 7.20 10.27
CA LEU A 32 -0.71 8.58 10.35
C LEU A 32 0.45 9.54 10.10
N LEU A 33 0.17 10.67 9.45
CA LEU A 33 1.12 11.78 9.37
C LEU A 33 1.41 12.34 10.76
N GLU A 34 2.68 12.61 11.03
CA GLU A 34 3.08 13.24 12.29
C GLU A 34 2.81 14.75 12.30
N HIS A 35 2.88 15.38 11.13
CA HIS A 35 2.59 16.80 10.94
C HIS A 35 1.91 17.01 9.58
N SER A 36 1.09 18.06 9.49
CA SER A 36 0.49 18.50 8.23
C SER A 36 0.93 19.92 7.92
N SER A 37 1.17 20.19 6.64
CA SER A 37 1.46 21.52 6.10
C SER A 37 0.89 21.64 4.69
N PRO A 38 0.71 22.86 4.15
CA PRO A 38 0.29 23.06 2.77
C PRO A 38 1.19 22.36 1.75
N GLU A 39 2.51 22.33 1.99
CA GLU A 39 3.50 21.69 1.12
C GLU A 39 3.33 20.16 1.10
N ILE A 40 3.13 19.55 2.28
CA ILE A 40 2.85 18.12 2.42
C ILE A 40 1.53 17.75 1.74
N ARG A 41 0.50 18.59 1.91
CA ARG A 41 -0.78 18.39 1.23
C ARG A 41 -0.60 18.41 -0.28
N ILE A 42 0.09 19.41 -0.84
CA ILE A 42 0.35 19.50 -2.29
C ILE A 42 1.11 18.27 -2.78
N LEU A 43 2.11 17.79 -2.03
CA LEU A 43 2.85 16.58 -2.36
C LEU A 43 1.93 15.35 -2.43
N LEU A 44 1.01 15.22 -1.47
CA LEU A 44 0.02 14.14 -1.44
C LEU A 44 -1.00 14.25 -2.57
N GLU A 45 -1.48 15.46 -2.87
CA GLU A 45 -2.41 15.73 -3.98
C GLU A 45 -1.81 15.31 -5.33
N GLN A 46 -0.53 15.65 -5.56
CA GLN A 46 0.22 15.23 -6.74
C GLN A 46 0.45 13.72 -6.77
N ALA A 47 0.80 13.12 -5.63
CA ALA A 47 1.05 11.68 -5.53
C ALA A 47 -0.22 10.86 -5.78
N ILE A 48 -1.35 11.23 -5.18
CA ILE A 48 -2.64 10.59 -5.40
C ILE A 48 -3.11 10.79 -6.83
N GLY A 49 -3.05 12.02 -7.35
CA GLY A 49 -3.41 12.31 -8.74
C GLY A 49 -2.64 11.42 -9.72
N SER A 50 -1.33 11.28 -9.52
CA SER A 50 -0.46 10.39 -10.30
C SER A 50 -0.85 8.91 -10.18
N LEU A 51 -1.16 8.41 -8.97
CA LEU A 51 -1.61 7.03 -8.78
C LEU A 51 -2.96 6.74 -9.46
N MET A 52 -3.79 7.76 -9.60
CA MET A 52 -5.08 7.70 -10.32
C MET A 52 -4.93 7.91 -11.84
N ASN A 53 -3.71 8.14 -12.35
CA ASN A 53 -3.47 8.60 -13.73
C ASN A 53 -4.27 9.86 -14.09
N SER A 54 -4.30 10.82 -13.18
CA SER A 54 -5.09 12.04 -13.26
C SER A 54 -4.27 13.28 -12.88
N GLN A 55 -4.88 14.46 -13.01
CA GLN A 55 -4.31 15.70 -12.46
C GLN A 55 -4.29 15.64 -10.92
N PRO A 56 -3.47 16.48 -10.25
CA PRO A 56 -3.53 16.61 -8.80
C PRO A 56 -4.97 16.85 -8.33
N ILE A 57 -5.39 16.11 -7.31
CA ILE A 57 -6.70 16.25 -6.70
C ILE A 57 -6.66 17.29 -5.57
N LYS A 58 -7.80 17.67 -5.01
CA LYS A 58 -7.83 18.45 -3.76
C LYS A 58 -8.00 17.53 -2.56
N LEU A 59 -7.23 17.78 -1.51
CA LEU A 59 -7.31 17.06 -0.24
C LEU A 59 -7.65 18.00 0.91
N ALA A 60 -8.19 17.44 1.98
CA ALA A 60 -8.38 18.17 3.22
C ALA A 60 -7.03 18.50 3.89
N ASP A 61 -7.00 19.59 4.64
CA ASP A 61 -5.84 20.11 5.38
C ASP A 61 -5.27 19.10 6.40
N ASN A 62 -6.10 18.17 6.85
CA ASN A 62 -5.79 17.15 7.85
C ASN A 62 -5.78 15.72 7.27
N VAL A 63 -5.62 15.59 5.95
CA VAL A 63 -5.52 14.28 5.29
C VAL A 63 -4.44 13.41 5.98
N PHE A 64 -4.76 12.16 6.27
CA PHE A 64 -3.89 11.20 6.97
C PHE A 64 -3.45 11.54 8.40
N THR A 65 -3.96 12.60 9.05
CA THR A 65 -3.56 12.92 10.44
C THR A 65 -4.38 12.16 11.49
N GLN A 66 -5.59 11.70 11.13
CA GLN A 66 -6.51 10.99 12.05
C GLN A 66 -6.87 9.58 11.60
N LYS A 67 -6.77 9.32 10.29
CA LYS A 67 -7.08 8.03 9.67
C LYS A 67 -6.02 7.74 8.62
N SER A 68 -5.49 6.53 8.62
CA SER A 68 -4.53 6.04 7.63
C SER A 68 -5.13 5.87 6.25
N THR A 69 -6.46 5.83 6.16
CA THR A 69 -7.16 5.62 4.89
C THR A 69 -8.09 6.78 4.60
N VAL A 70 -8.08 7.23 3.35
CA VAL A 70 -8.95 8.29 2.84
C VAL A 70 -9.69 7.82 1.60
N ILE A 71 -10.92 8.29 1.47
CA ILE A 71 -11.77 8.05 0.31
C ILE A 71 -11.66 9.26 -0.60
N VAL A 72 -11.39 9.01 -1.87
CA VAL A 72 -11.31 10.03 -2.92
C VAL A 72 -12.40 9.74 -3.93
N GLU A 73 -13.30 10.69 -4.11
CA GLU A 73 -14.31 10.60 -5.14
C GLU A 73 -13.68 10.81 -6.52
N ARG A 74 -14.10 10.00 -7.50
CA ARG A 74 -13.62 10.11 -8.86
C ARG A 74 -14.39 11.22 -9.57
N SER A 75 -13.71 12.30 -9.94
CA SER A 75 -14.29 13.34 -10.79
C SER A 75 -14.66 12.71 -12.14
N GLN A 76 -15.94 12.76 -12.49
CA GLN A 76 -16.40 12.25 -13.78
C GLN A 76 -15.80 13.09 -14.91
N PRO A 77 -15.40 12.47 -16.03
CA PRO A 77 -15.01 13.22 -17.19
C PRO A 77 -16.18 14.11 -17.59
N ASN A 78 -15.97 15.42 -17.53
CA ASN A 78 -16.93 16.42 -17.98
C ASN A 78 -16.96 16.34 -19.51
N ASN A 79 -17.61 15.32 -20.07
CA ASN A 79 -17.94 15.33 -21.47
C ASN A 79 -18.95 16.46 -21.64
N ASN A 80 -18.69 17.40 -22.55
CA ASN A 80 -19.48 18.63 -22.74
C ASN A 80 -20.95 18.38 -23.15
N GLN A 81 -21.37 17.12 -23.22
CA GLN A 81 -22.76 16.71 -23.23
C GLN A 81 -23.18 16.51 -21.77
N ARG A 82 -24.05 17.38 -21.25
CA ARG A 82 -24.75 17.26 -19.96
C ARG A 82 -25.61 15.99 -19.89
N ASN A 83 -25.00 14.82 -20.02
CA ASN A 83 -25.61 13.56 -19.64
C ASN A 83 -25.56 13.51 -18.13
N LEU A 84 -26.64 14.01 -17.52
CA LEU A 84 -26.99 13.62 -16.17
C LEU A 84 -26.87 12.10 -16.09
N LEU A 85 -26.07 11.62 -15.15
CA LEU A 85 -25.96 10.20 -14.86
C LEU A 85 -27.37 9.64 -14.75
N HIS A 86 -27.71 8.70 -15.61
CA HIS A 86 -28.74 7.75 -15.22
C HIS A 86 -28.19 7.10 -13.94
N GLY A 87 -28.92 7.19 -12.82
CA GLY A 87 -28.46 6.79 -11.48
C GLY A 87 -28.13 5.29 -11.30
N ARG A 88 -27.78 4.60 -12.38
CA ARG A 88 -27.37 3.20 -12.45
C ARG A 88 -25.85 3.03 -12.61
N ASP A 89 -25.11 4.09 -12.98
CA ASP A 89 -23.66 4.05 -13.10
C ASP A 89 -22.98 4.67 -11.87
N ILE A 90 -23.06 3.97 -10.73
CA ILE A 90 -22.33 4.33 -9.52
C ILE A 90 -20.95 3.67 -9.61
N MET A 91 -19.95 4.44 -10.07
CA MET A 91 -18.55 4.00 -9.98
C MET A 91 -18.13 3.99 -8.50
N PRO A 92 -17.43 2.95 -8.03
CA PRO A 92 -16.91 2.94 -6.66
C PRO A 92 -15.87 4.05 -6.48
N ALA A 93 -15.87 4.68 -5.30
CA ALA A 93 -14.84 5.66 -4.94
C ALA A 93 -13.46 5.00 -4.80
N ASP A 94 -12.41 5.76 -5.10
CA ASP A 94 -11.05 5.30 -4.90
C ASP A 94 -10.65 5.46 -3.43
N THR A 95 -9.80 4.58 -2.92
CA THR A 95 -9.33 4.65 -1.53
C THR A 95 -7.82 4.55 -1.47
N PHE A 96 -7.24 5.37 -0.61
CA PHE A 96 -5.79 5.48 -0.46
C PHE A 96 -5.40 5.22 0.98
N SER A 97 -4.34 4.44 1.19
CA SER A 97 -3.81 4.17 2.51
C SER A 97 -2.38 4.70 2.64
N LEU A 98 -2.11 5.44 3.70
CA LEU A 98 -0.77 5.76 4.15
C LEU A 98 -0.26 4.59 5.02
N LEU A 99 0.89 4.07 4.67
CA LEU A 99 1.52 2.93 5.31
C LEU A 99 2.94 3.29 5.77
N ILE A 100 3.44 2.58 6.78
CA ILE A 100 4.81 2.66 7.26
C ILE A 100 5.46 1.28 7.23
N LYS A 101 6.70 1.23 6.75
CA LYS A 101 7.55 0.04 6.78
C LYS A 101 9.01 0.46 6.87
N ASN A 102 9.80 -0.12 7.77
CA ASN A 102 11.21 0.23 7.95
C ASN A 102 11.42 1.75 8.13
N SER A 103 10.54 2.42 8.90
CA SER A 103 10.53 3.89 9.10
C SER A 103 10.32 4.74 7.83
N GLN A 104 9.93 4.13 6.71
CA GLN A 104 9.60 4.84 5.48
C GLN A 104 8.08 4.85 5.27
N CYS A 105 7.55 6.00 4.86
CA CYS A 105 6.15 6.18 4.51
C CYS A 105 5.89 5.77 3.04
N TYR A 106 4.75 5.13 2.82
CA TYR A 106 4.28 4.66 1.52
C TYR A 106 2.82 5.06 1.34
N LEU A 107 2.47 5.50 0.14
CA LEU A 107 1.10 5.77 -0.25
C LEU A 107 0.63 4.66 -1.19
N GLN A 108 -0.44 3.96 -0.81
CA GLN A 108 -1.01 2.87 -1.58
C GLN A 108 -2.37 3.26 -2.16
N HIS A 109 -2.59 2.99 -3.44
CA HIS A 109 -3.91 2.98 -4.05
C HIS A 109 -4.55 1.60 -3.84
N ASN A 110 -5.58 1.50 -3.01
CA ASN A 110 -6.08 0.21 -2.52
C ASN A 110 -6.69 -0.66 -3.63
N GLN A 111 -7.32 -0.05 -4.63
CA GLN A 111 -7.98 -0.74 -5.74
C GLN A 111 -6.97 -1.42 -6.68
N SER A 112 -5.86 -0.74 -6.97
CA SER A 112 -4.83 -1.26 -7.88
C SER A 112 -3.67 -1.97 -7.19
N GLY A 113 -3.49 -1.75 -5.88
CA GLY A 113 -2.30 -2.16 -5.14
C GLY A 113 -1.04 -1.37 -5.51
N HIS A 114 -1.11 -0.35 -6.36
CA HIS A 114 0.04 0.49 -6.67
C HIS A 114 0.50 1.25 -5.44
N ILE A 115 1.82 1.27 -5.23
CA ILE A 115 2.46 1.89 -4.08
C ILE A 115 3.46 2.93 -4.57
N LYS A 116 3.47 4.09 -3.92
CA LYS A 116 4.45 5.16 -4.10
C LYS A 116 5.19 5.41 -2.80
N VAL A 117 6.52 5.46 -2.86
CA VAL A 117 7.35 5.85 -1.71
C VAL A 117 7.21 7.34 -1.46
N MET A 118 7.03 7.73 -0.20
CA MET A 118 6.86 9.11 0.22
C MET A 118 8.01 9.55 1.12
N SER A 119 9.22 9.68 0.55
CA SER A 119 10.46 9.97 1.27
C SER A 119 10.49 11.31 2.02
N LEU A 120 9.64 12.26 1.64
CA LEU A 120 9.55 13.58 2.27
C LEU A 120 8.52 13.63 3.42
N LEU A 121 7.81 12.54 3.69
CA LEU A 121 6.81 12.48 4.75
C LEU A 121 7.38 11.83 6.00
N SER A 122 7.00 12.36 7.16
CA SER A 122 7.15 11.67 8.44
C SER A 122 5.81 11.12 8.89
N CYS A 123 5.76 9.83 9.18
CA CYS A 123 4.57 9.13 9.60
C CYS A 123 4.90 8.17 10.74
N LYS A 124 3.88 7.84 11.52
CA LYS A 124 3.94 6.88 12.63
C LYS A 124 2.86 5.82 12.46
N PRO A 125 3.03 4.62 13.01
CA PRO A 125 1.95 3.63 13.06
C PRO A 125 0.68 4.24 13.66
N GLN A 126 -0.48 3.87 13.10
CA GLN A 126 -1.80 4.33 13.57
C GLN A 126 -2.16 3.72 14.93
#